data_AF-A0A1S1LKS4-F1
#
_entry.id   AF-A0A1S1LKS4-F1
#
_cell.length_a   1.000
_cell.length_b   1.000
_cell.length_c   1.000
_cell.angle_alpha   90.00
_cell.angle_beta   90.00
_cell.angle_gamma   90.00
#
_symmetry.space_group_name_H-M   'P 1'
#
loop_
_entity.id
_entity.type
_entity.pdbx_description
1 polymer ?
#
loop_
_entity_poly.entity_id
_entity_poly.type
_entity_poly.pdbx_seq_one_letter_code
_entity_poly.pdbx_strand_id
1 'polypeptide(L)'
;MLLTDLAEVTPDDLDRLGISTPPALAGATIAMWRTSDKAKWHWVDERSRCKHLPDGRYGPRRRPVVPQQIPVLGFDLSRTALCSQCADRIALTAPAEAFITIAAALLRSARWLEQGRAGAAAGSWSWLAFARWKANRPLTGQAWDDALRQVRGKNWAGAALTLRGLVADFRAEADAVTRACVDSIAENPARASQIERAIRMVETDSPAREESDRVLVISGCRVRADDPWAHSQPYSQSSPWEVVASAWRQSGPAARGHQVLLEALCGYLDDQFPHVHDLAALAGCLVQSPAYEPGECLQSWAWRSAQAHRRAVVSAWLSRLDLALDGIASANRDPAVDCTHLVAVPFWPPVHDGLESVAYLSQFDVVAGPFKQRSEYFAKPSVAVLRVPEWAAQHAEQLRRPMRTVAIDDEAVQAIQLARAEGIAVMAGEFGRPRKPSQRVQESRAEMGADVHPYPEYRYMRRPLAPGAAPPNQLGAHGGGVEWTYWRVQQALGRGAVFVYGTDDLELLSLACTKGRWRPQVTLAVELQTGCRRHRDQGPHVCEVDGHLSTVNPDGALGFTPDELEDPVPIPAAYIAGLTFR
;
A
#
# COMPACT_ATOMS: atom_id res chain seq x y z
N MET A 1 -3.86 14.39 -12.61
CA MET A 1 -2.81 14.83 -11.68
C MET A 1 -2.44 16.27 -12.01
N LEU A 2 -1.85 16.53 -13.18
CA LEU A 2 -1.46 17.87 -13.61
C LEU A 2 -2.56 18.94 -13.46
N LEU A 3 -3.79 18.70 -13.91
CA LEU A 3 -4.89 19.69 -13.78
C LEU A 3 -5.23 20.04 -12.32
N THR A 4 -5.13 19.07 -11.42
CA THR A 4 -5.36 19.30 -9.99
C THR A 4 -4.22 20.09 -9.38
N ASP A 5 -2.98 19.82 -9.77
CA ASP A 5 -1.81 20.58 -9.31
C ASP A 5 -1.83 22.02 -9.87
N LEU A 6 -2.29 22.22 -11.10
CA LEU A 6 -2.42 23.55 -11.71
C LEU A 6 -3.48 24.43 -11.02
N ALA A 7 -4.56 23.81 -10.54
CA ALA A 7 -5.59 24.52 -9.78
C ALA A 7 -5.12 24.91 -8.37
N GLU A 8 -4.18 24.14 -7.80
CA GLU A 8 -3.64 24.35 -6.47
C GLU A 8 -2.60 25.48 -6.42
N VAL A 9 -1.86 25.71 -7.51
CA VAL A 9 -0.73 26.66 -7.52
C VAL A 9 -1.13 28.00 -8.13
N THR A 10 -1.28 29.03 -7.29
CA THR A 10 -1.48 30.42 -7.72
C THR A 10 -0.20 31.26 -7.57
N PRO A 11 -0.09 32.44 -8.22
CA PRO A 11 1.02 33.36 -7.98
C PRO A 11 1.17 33.76 -6.51
N ASP A 12 0.06 34.05 -5.82
CA ASP A 12 0.05 34.42 -4.40
C ASP A 12 0.59 33.28 -3.51
N ASP A 13 0.28 32.03 -3.87
CA ASP A 13 0.77 30.86 -3.13
C ASP A 13 2.27 30.62 -3.35
N LEU A 14 2.78 30.90 -4.55
CA LEU A 14 4.22 30.87 -4.82
C LEU A 14 4.95 31.96 -4.03
N ASP A 15 4.39 33.17 -3.97
CA ASP A 15 4.93 34.28 -3.19
C ASP A 15 4.94 33.96 -1.69
N ARG A 16 3.89 33.32 -1.15
CA ARG A 16 3.85 32.83 0.24
C ARG A 16 4.92 31.79 0.53
N LEU A 17 5.23 30.92 -0.44
CA LEU A 17 6.33 29.95 -0.34
C LEU A 17 7.71 30.59 -0.55
N GLY A 18 7.80 31.89 -0.88
CA GLY A 18 9.05 32.57 -1.20
C GLY A 18 9.65 32.14 -2.54
N ILE A 19 8.84 31.58 -3.44
CA ILE A 19 9.26 31.09 -4.75
C ILE A 19 8.95 32.16 -5.79
N SER A 20 9.98 32.79 -6.38
CA SER A 20 9.77 33.69 -7.52
C SER A 20 9.21 32.93 -8.71
N THR A 21 8.14 33.46 -9.33
CA THR A 21 7.54 32.86 -10.52
C THR A 21 8.59 32.78 -11.66
N PRO A 22 8.92 31.57 -12.16
CA PRO A 22 9.87 31.42 -13.24
C PRO A 22 9.42 32.18 -14.50
N PRO A 23 10.33 32.85 -15.24
CA PRO A 23 9.97 33.55 -16.47
C PRO A 23 9.29 32.65 -17.52
N ALA A 24 9.60 31.35 -17.50
CA ALA A 24 8.99 30.36 -18.38
C ALA A 24 7.52 30.01 -18.03
N LEU A 25 7.07 30.36 -16.82
CA LEU A 25 5.68 30.23 -16.37
C LEU A 25 4.96 31.58 -16.36
N ALA A 26 5.69 32.68 -16.25
CA ALA A 26 5.16 34.03 -16.37
C ALA A 26 4.54 34.23 -17.77
N GLY A 27 3.20 34.22 -17.84
CA GLY A 27 2.47 34.33 -19.11
C GLY A 27 2.29 33.02 -19.87
N ALA A 28 2.65 31.87 -19.30
CA ALA A 28 2.31 30.59 -19.89
C ALA A 28 0.80 30.37 -19.82
N THR A 29 0.21 29.89 -20.92
CA THR A 29 -1.24 29.70 -21.03
C THR A 29 -1.63 28.33 -21.59
N ILE A 30 -2.76 27.81 -21.15
CA ILE A 30 -3.40 26.61 -21.68
C ILE A 30 -4.51 27.03 -22.66
N ALA A 31 -4.47 26.48 -23.88
CA ALA A 31 -5.47 26.76 -24.90
C ALA A 31 -6.82 26.12 -24.54
N MET A 32 -7.88 26.91 -24.61
CA MET A 32 -9.26 26.52 -24.24
C MET A 32 -10.08 25.92 -25.37
N TRP A 33 -9.56 26.01 -26.59
CA TRP A 33 -10.12 25.41 -27.77
C TRP A 33 -9.01 24.81 -28.63
N ARG A 34 -9.30 23.73 -29.33
CA ARG A 34 -8.29 22.98 -30.09
C ARG A 34 -8.89 22.13 -31.21
N THR A 35 -8.10 21.83 -32.24
CA THR A 35 -8.47 20.87 -33.28
C THR A 35 -8.29 19.43 -32.79
N SER A 36 -9.22 18.56 -33.18
CA SER A 36 -9.07 17.11 -33.11
C SER A 36 -8.42 16.56 -34.37
N ASP A 37 -7.99 15.30 -34.32
CA ASP A 37 -7.38 14.58 -35.45
C ASP A 37 -8.37 14.41 -36.64
N LYS A 38 -9.67 14.63 -36.38
CA LYS A 38 -10.74 14.68 -37.40
C LYS A 38 -11.05 16.12 -37.87
N ALA A 39 -10.14 17.07 -37.65
CA ALA A 39 -10.27 18.49 -37.97
C ALA A 39 -11.47 19.22 -37.32
N LYS A 40 -12.10 18.62 -36.29
CA LYS A 40 -13.17 19.29 -35.53
C LYS A 40 -12.58 20.10 -34.41
N TRP A 41 -13.06 21.32 -34.20
CA TRP A 41 -12.59 22.15 -33.10
C TRP A 41 -13.42 21.92 -31.85
N HIS A 42 -12.79 21.72 -30.69
CA HIS A 42 -13.43 21.54 -29.39
C HIS A 42 -13.27 22.81 -28.56
N TRP A 43 -14.28 23.21 -27.77
CA TRP A 43 -14.17 24.30 -26.79
C TRP A 43 -14.95 23.98 -25.50
N VAL A 44 -14.54 24.51 -24.34
CA VAL A 44 -15.19 24.26 -23.03
C VAL A 44 -16.51 25.03 -22.88
N ASP A 45 -17.59 24.34 -22.52
CA ASP A 45 -18.95 24.90 -22.35
C ASP A 45 -19.67 24.23 -21.15
N GLU A 46 -20.47 25.00 -20.42
CA GLU A 46 -21.20 24.61 -19.20
C GLU A 46 -22.13 23.42 -19.44
N ARG A 47 -22.74 23.34 -20.63
CA ARG A 47 -23.76 22.33 -20.93
C ARG A 47 -23.22 20.97 -21.38
N SER A 48 -21.95 20.85 -21.75
CA SER A 48 -21.42 19.54 -22.19
C SER A 48 -19.91 19.31 -22.03
N ARG A 49 -19.18 20.14 -21.28
CA ARG A 49 -17.81 19.80 -20.86
C ARG A 49 -16.88 19.52 -22.05
N CYS A 50 -16.98 20.38 -23.08
CA CYS A 50 -16.42 20.34 -24.45
C CYS A 50 -17.47 20.11 -25.57
N LYS A 51 -17.60 21.05 -26.53
CA LYS A 51 -18.44 20.93 -27.75
C LYS A 51 -17.64 21.09 -29.04
N HIS A 52 -18.11 20.50 -30.14
CA HIS A 52 -17.59 20.75 -31.49
C HIS A 52 -18.05 22.11 -32.01
N LEU A 53 -17.14 23.04 -32.38
CA LEU A 53 -17.51 24.37 -32.92
C LEU A 53 -18.66 24.19 -33.90
N PRO A 54 -19.77 24.95 -33.76
CA PRO A 54 -20.82 24.88 -34.74
C PRO A 54 -20.15 25.21 -36.07
N ASP A 55 -20.11 24.23 -36.97
CA ASP A 55 -19.52 24.41 -38.30
C ASP A 55 -20.10 25.69 -38.88
N GLY A 56 -19.24 26.54 -39.46
CA GLY A 56 -19.62 27.76 -40.19
C GLY A 56 -20.47 27.53 -41.44
N ARG A 57 -21.24 26.43 -41.50
CA ARG A 57 -22.13 26.04 -42.59
C ARG A 57 -23.51 26.70 -42.52
N TYR A 58 -23.91 27.32 -41.41
CA TYR A 58 -25.21 27.99 -41.29
C TYR A 58 -25.17 29.34 -40.55
N GLY A 59 -24.76 30.39 -41.26
CA GLY A 59 -25.06 31.80 -40.95
C GLY A 59 -24.35 32.44 -39.73
N PRO A 60 -24.44 33.77 -39.58
CA PRO A 60 -23.69 34.53 -38.59
C PRO A 60 -24.39 34.42 -37.22
N ARG A 61 -24.21 33.30 -36.53
CA ARG A 61 -24.55 33.20 -35.09
C ARG A 61 -23.29 33.46 -34.27
N ARG A 62 -23.43 34.37 -33.30
CA ARG A 62 -22.38 34.87 -32.40
C ARG A 62 -21.45 33.73 -31.97
N ARG A 63 -20.16 33.87 -32.29
CA ARG A 63 -19.11 32.99 -31.75
C ARG A 63 -19.21 33.06 -30.21
N PRO A 64 -19.28 31.93 -29.48
CA PRO A 64 -19.16 31.98 -28.03
C PRO A 64 -17.81 32.61 -27.68
N VAL A 65 -17.82 33.61 -26.80
CA VAL A 65 -16.61 34.26 -26.28
C VAL A 65 -16.02 33.32 -25.24
N VAL A 66 -15.29 32.32 -25.70
CA VAL A 66 -14.45 31.47 -24.84
C VAL A 66 -13.10 32.18 -24.76
N PRO A 67 -12.53 32.41 -23.56
CA PRO A 67 -11.15 32.88 -23.46
C PRO A 67 -10.27 31.99 -24.33
N GLN A 68 -9.43 32.55 -25.22
CA GLN A 68 -8.64 31.70 -26.12
C GLN A 68 -7.61 30.87 -25.34
N GLN A 69 -7.17 31.40 -24.20
CA GLN A 69 -6.06 30.93 -23.39
C GLN A 69 -6.35 31.29 -21.92
N ILE A 70 -6.09 30.36 -21.00
CA ILE A 70 -6.14 30.60 -19.54
C ILE A 70 -4.72 30.49 -19.00
N PRO A 71 -4.30 31.33 -18.04
CA PRO A 71 -3.01 31.19 -17.38
C PRO A 71 -2.79 29.77 -16.82
N VAL A 72 -1.54 29.30 -16.86
CA VAL A 72 -1.14 28.01 -16.27
C VAL A 72 -1.27 28.04 -14.74
N LEU A 73 -0.92 29.16 -14.10
CA LEU A 73 -1.04 29.35 -12.65
C LEU A 73 -2.47 29.76 -12.28
N GLY A 74 -3.05 29.10 -11.28
CA GLY A 74 -4.44 29.32 -10.86
C GLY A 74 -5.46 28.81 -11.87
N PHE A 75 -5.15 27.70 -12.56
CA PHE A 75 -6.06 27.11 -13.54
C PHE A 75 -7.36 26.65 -12.85
N ASP A 76 -8.45 27.36 -13.10
CA ASP A 76 -9.70 27.28 -12.32
C ASP A 76 -10.73 26.28 -12.87
N LEU A 77 -10.42 25.62 -13.98
CA LEU A 77 -11.35 24.68 -14.61
C LEU A 77 -11.25 23.29 -13.98
N SER A 78 -12.36 22.83 -13.42
CA SER A 78 -12.51 21.45 -12.98
C SER A 78 -12.24 20.46 -14.13
N ARG A 79 -11.61 19.33 -13.83
CA ARG A 79 -11.47 18.20 -14.78
C ARG A 79 -12.83 17.74 -15.31
N THR A 80 -13.90 17.88 -14.52
CA THR A 80 -15.25 17.54 -14.98
C THR A 80 -15.77 18.49 -16.05
N ALA A 81 -15.18 19.68 -16.24
CA ALA A 81 -15.51 20.62 -17.30
C ALA A 81 -14.79 20.32 -18.63
N LEU A 82 -13.88 19.34 -18.65
CA LEU A 82 -13.10 18.92 -19.81
C LEU A 82 -13.46 17.48 -20.21
N CYS A 83 -13.53 17.18 -21.51
CA CYS A 83 -13.59 15.79 -21.93
C CYS A 83 -12.26 15.08 -21.65
N SER A 84 -12.24 13.75 -21.55
CA SER A 84 -11.01 12.98 -21.23
C SER A 84 -9.89 13.27 -22.21
N GLN A 85 -10.18 13.23 -23.52
CA GLN A 85 -9.20 13.60 -24.54
C GLN A 85 -8.72 15.05 -24.38
N CYS A 86 -9.65 16.00 -24.14
CA CYS A 86 -9.49 17.32 -23.52
C CYS A 86 -8.28 17.41 -22.58
N ALA A 87 -8.48 16.79 -21.43
CA ALA A 87 -7.56 16.76 -20.32
C ALA A 87 -6.21 16.12 -20.68
N ASP A 88 -6.21 15.01 -21.42
CA ASP A 88 -5.01 14.21 -21.67
C ASP A 88 -3.99 14.89 -22.61
N ARG A 89 -4.39 15.90 -23.39
CA ARG A 89 -3.43 16.68 -24.21
C ARG A 89 -3.05 18.03 -23.60
N ILE A 90 -3.50 18.35 -22.38
CA ILE A 90 -2.94 19.47 -21.63
C ILE A 90 -1.56 19.02 -21.14
N ALA A 91 -0.52 19.54 -21.75
CA ALA A 91 0.86 19.18 -21.45
C ALA A 91 1.68 20.45 -21.29
N LEU A 92 2.54 20.47 -20.26
CA LEU A 92 3.57 21.47 -20.09
C LEU A 92 4.92 20.92 -20.57
N THR A 93 5.91 21.79 -20.66
CA THR A 93 7.29 21.29 -20.77
C THR A 93 7.64 20.49 -19.51
N ALA A 94 8.45 19.44 -19.63
CA ALA A 94 8.79 18.59 -18.47
C ALA A 94 9.30 19.37 -17.24
N PRO A 95 10.15 20.41 -17.36
CA PRO A 95 10.55 21.22 -16.21
C PRO A 95 9.39 22.01 -15.58
N ALA A 96 8.45 22.50 -16.39
CA ALA A 96 7.28 23.25 -15.91
C ALA A 96 6.27 22.34 -15.22
N GLU A 97 6.01 21.15 -15.77
CA GLU A 97 5.17 20.14 -15.14
C GLU A 97 5.75 19.72 -13.77
N ALA A 98 7.05 19.39 -13.74
CA ALA A 98 7.73 19.04 -12.51
C ALA A 98 7.68 20.15 -11.46
N PHE A 99 7.91 21.41 -11.86
CA PHE A 99 7.81 22.56 -10.97
C PHE A 99 6.42 22.69 -10.35
N ILE A 100 5.36 22.65 -11.16
CA ILE A 100 3.96 22.77 -10.69
C ILE A 100 3.61 21.63 -9.74
N THR A 101 3.97 20.40 -10.08
CA THR A 101 3.69 19.23 -9.24
C THR A 101 4.40 19.32 -7.88
N ILE A 102 5.65 19.82 -7.82
CA ILE A 102 6.37 20.00 -6.55
C ILE A 102 5.79 21.18 -5.74
N ALA A 103 5.50 22.32 -6.39
CA ALA A 103 4.91 23.47 -5.72
C ALA A 103 3.54 23.13 -5.10
N ALA A 104 2.67 22.44 -5.85
CA ALA A 104 1.38 21.97 -5.35
C ALA A 104 1.56 21.01 -4.15
N ALA A 105 2.58 20.16 -4.20
CA ALA A 105 2.88 19.24 -3.10
C ALA A 105 3.40 19.98 -1.85
N LEU A 106 4.18 21.07 -2.00
CA LEU A 106 4.58 21.93 -0.87
C LEU A 106 3.39 22.63 -0.22
N LEU A 107 2.39 23.09 -0.99
CA LEU A 107 1.16 23.66 -0.43
C LEU A 107 0.33 22.63 0.34
N ARG A 108 0.19 21.41 -0.20
CA ARG A 108 -0.40 20.28 0.51
C ARG A 108 0.38 19.93 1.78
N SER A 109 1.71 20.05 1.73
CA SER A 109 2.61 19.80 2.86
C SER A 109 2.41 20.79 4.00
N ALA A 110 2.22 22.07 3.71
CA ALA A 110 1.90 23.08 4.72
C ALA A 110 0.60 22.77 5.48
N ARG A 111 -0.47 22.43 4.74
CA ARG A 111 -1.75 22.00 5.34
C ARG A 111 -1.61 20.73 6.18
N TRP A 112 -0.82 19.77 5.70
CA TRP A 112 -0.55 18.53 6.41
C TRP A 112 0.18 18.77 7.74
N LEU A 113 1.19 19.66 7.75
CA LEU A 113 1.90 20.06 8.97
C LEU A 113 0.98 20.77 9.95
N GLU A 114 0.14 21.69 9.47
CA GLU A 114 -0.81 22.42 10.31
C GLU A 114 -1.81 21.49 11.00
N GLN A 115 -2.37 20.51 10.26
CA GLN A 115 -3.23 19.47 10.83
C GLN A 115 -2.51 18.65 11.91
N GLY A 116 -1.26 18.27 11.65
CA GLY A 116 -0.43 17.54 12.62
C GLY A 116 -0.21 18.33 13.91
N ARG A 117 0.22 19.59 13.79
CA ARG A 117 0.45 20.49 14.94
C ARG A 117 -0.84 20.73 15.72
N ALA A 118 -1.95 21.00 15.04
CA ALA A 118 -3.23 21.25 15.69
C ALA A 118 -3.72 20.00 16.45
N GLY A 119 -3.63 18.82 15.85
CA GLY A 119 -4.01 17.57 16.50
C GLY A 119 -3.09 17.22 17.69
N ALA A 120 -1.78 17.47 17.56
CA ALA A 120 -0.83 17.26 18.65
C ALA A 120 -1.11 18.20 19.84
N ALA A 121 -1.38 19.48 19.58
CA ALA A 121 -1.72 20.45 20.61
C ALA A 121 -3.06 20.14 21.30
N ALA A 122 -4.02 19.58 20.57
CA ALA A 122 -5.32 19.20 21.12
C ALA A 122 -5.31 17.87 21.89
N GLY A 123 -4.28 17.03 21.72
CA GLY A 123 -4.22 15.68 22.31
C GLY A 123 -5.34 14.76 21.83
N SER A 124 -5.85 14.96 20.61
CA SER A 124 -7.04 14.27 20.08
C SER A 124 -6.74 13.07 19.18
N TRP A 125 -5.45 12.74 19.00
CA TRP A 125 -5.04 11.63 18.13
C TRP A 125 -5.31 10.27 18.77
N SER A 126 -6.03 9.41 18.04
CA SER A 126 -5.92 7.96 18.20
C SER A 126 -4.84 7.41 17.25
N TRP A 127 -4.34 6.19 17.51
CA TRP A 127 -3.39 5.53 16.61
C TRP A 127 -3.91 5.39 15.18
N LEU A 128 -5.19 5.08 15.00
CA LEU A 128 -5.80 4.98 13.67
C LEU A 128 -5.88 6.35 12.96
N ALA A 129 -6.26 7.41 13.68
CA ALA A 129 -6.28 8.75 13.13
C ALA A 129 -4.87 9.22 12.73
N PHE A 130 -3.88 8.96 13.58
CA PHE A 130 -2.47 9.25 13.31
C PHE A 130 -1.98 8.47 12.08
N ALA A 131 -2.27 7.17 11.97
CA ALA A 131 -1.89 6.36 10.82
C ALA A 131 -2.48 6.92 9.52
N ARG A 132 -3.77 7.33 9.53
CA ARG A 132 -4.45 7.96 8.39
C ARG A 132 -3.81 9.29 8.00
N TRP A 133 -3.44 10.10 8.97
CA TRP A 133 -2.75 11.36 8.71
C TRP A 133 -1.33 11.11 8.16
N LYS A 134 -0.53 10.24 8.79
CA LYS A 134 0.83 9.89 8.35
C LYS A 134 0.85 9.28 6.94
N ALA A 135 -0.14 8.47 6.60
CA ALA A 135 -0.31 7.87 5.27
C ALA A 135 -0.40 8.92 4.15
N ASN A 136 -0.91 10.12 4.45
CA ASN A 136 -1.07 11.21 3.50
C ASN A 136 0.13 12.16 3.45
N ARG A 137 1.27 11.82 4.09
CA ARG A 137 2.49 12.65 4.09
C ARG A 137 2.98 12.89 2.66
N PRO A 138 2.96 14.15 2.16
CA PRO A 138 3.45 14.46 0.82
C PRO A 138 4.98 14.39 0.74
N LEU A 139 5.53 14.51 -0.49
CA LEU A 139 6.97 14.66 -0.74
C LEU A 139 7.88 13.53 -0.22
N THR A 140 7.33 12.31 -0.11
CA THR A 140 8.01 11.09 0.32
C THR A 140 8.42 10.20 -0.85
N GLY A 141 9.65 9.69 -0.84
CA GLY A 141 10.19 8.73 -1.81
C GLY A 141 10.87 9.33 -3.05
N GLN A 142 11.50 8.44 -3.83
CA GLN A 142 12.42 8.77 -4.92
C GLN A 142 11.77 9.56 -6.08
N ALA A 143 10.48 9.35 -6.34
CA ALA A 143 9.76 10.02 -7.42
C ALA A 143 9.80 11.56 -7.29
N TRP A 144 9.86 12.09 -6.07
CA TRP A 144 10.00 13.54 -5.84
C TRP A 144 11.42 14.03 -6.09
N ASP A 145 12.43 13.22 -5.79
CA ASP A 145 13.83 13.54 -6.11
C ASP A 145 14.08 13.49 -7.62
N ASP A 146 13.40 12.59 -8.34
CA ASP A 146 13.35 12.58 -9.81
C ASP A 146 12.66 13.83 -10.35
N ALA A 147 11.49 14.20 -9.83
CA ALA A 147 10.79 15.42 -10.23
C ALA A 147 11.65 16.67 -10.00
N LEU A 148 12.33 16.78 -8.85
CA LEU A 148 13.26 17.88 -8.55
C LEU A 148 14.44 17.95 -9.54
N ARG A 149 14.90 16.81 -10.05
CA ARG A 149 15.94 16.74 -11.09
C ARG A 149 15.43 17.17 -12.47
N GLN A 150 14.13 17.05 -12.73
CA GLN A 150 13.52 17.50 -13.99
C GLN A 150 13.37 19.02 -14.08
N VAL A 151 13.33 19.74 -12.95
CA VAL A 151 13.36 21.21 -12.90
C VAL A 151 14.77 21.70 -13.22
N ARG A 152 15.12 21.77 -14.51
CA ARG A 152 16.47 22.10 -15.00
C ARG A 152 16.44 23.06 -16.19
N GLY A 153 17.53 23.83 -16.34
CA GLY A 153 17.73 24.80 -17.42
C GLY A 153 18.03 26.21 -16.88
N LYS A 154 18.57 27.08 -17.74
CA LYS A 154 19.03 28.43 -17.35
C LYS A 154 17.94 29.27 -16.67
N ASN A 155 16.70 29.13 -17.12
CA ASN A 155 15.54 29.89 -16.60
C ASN A 155 14.92 29.27 -15.33
N TRP A 156 15.42 28.11 -14.88
CA TRP A 156 14.86 27.34 -13.75
C TRP A 156 15.82 27.24 -12.56
N ALA A 157 17.08 27.66 -12.70
CA ALA A 157 18.12 27.43 -11.69
C ALA A 157 17.76 28.00 -10.30
N GLY A 158 17.26 29.25 -10.23
CA GLY A 158 16.83 29.86 -8.97
C GLY A 158 15.65 29.11 -8.33
N ALA A 159 14.61 28.85 -9.12
CA ALA A 159 13.43 28.11 -8.69
C ALA A 159 13.77 26.68 -8.20
N ALA A 160 14.65 25.98 -8.91
CA ALA A 160 15.10 24.64 -8.53
C ALA A 160 15.86 24.65 -7.20
N LEU A 161 16.70 25.66 -6.96
CA LEU A 161 17.43 25.80 -5.69
C LEU A 161 16.46 26.05 -4.53
N THR A 162 15.52 26.98 -4.69
CA THR A 162 14.50 27.29 -3.68
C THR A 162 13.62 26.06 -3.39
N LEU A 163 13.14 25.36 -4.41
CA LEU A 163 12.33 24.14 -4.24
C LEU A 163 13.09 23.06 -3.46
N ARG A 164 14.39 22.86 -3.73
CA ARG A 164 15.19 21.89 -2.98
C ARG A 164 15.33 22.27 -1.51
N GLY A 165 15.53 23.55 -1.21
CA GLY A 165 15.57 24.07 0.17
C GLY A 165 14.24 23.79 0.89
N LEU A 166 13.13 24.23 0.31
CA LEU A 166 11.79 24.05 0.88
C LEU A 166 11.42 22.57 1.09
N VAL A 167 11.77 21.70 0.15
CA VAL A 167 11.53 20.24 0.30
C VAL A 167 12.37 19.66 1.44
N ALA A 168 13.63 20.09 1.59
CA ALA A 168 14.48 19.65 2.69
C ALA A 168 13.96 20.14 4.05
N ASP A 169 13.57 21.41 4.14
CA ASP A 169 12.99 22.02 5.34
C ASP A 169 11.69 21.31 5.74
N PHE A 170 10.79 21.08 4.78
CA PHE A 170 9.57 20.30 5.03
C PHE A 170 9.88 18.90 5.53
N ARG A 171 10.83 18.18 4.92
CA ARG A 171 11.16 16.80 5.34
C ARG A 171 11.63 16.77 6.80
N ALA A 172 12.51 17.70 7.18
CA ALA A 172 12.98 17.83 8.56
C ALA A 172 11.86 18.20 9.54
N GLU A 173 11.00 19.14 9.16
CA GLU A 173 9.88 19.57 9.99
C GLU A 173 8.80 18.49 10.14
N ALA A 174 8.52 17.74 9.08
CA ALA A 174 7.56 16.65 9.11
C ALA A 174 7.97 15.55 10.09
N ASP A 175 9.26 15.25 10.22
CA ASP A 175 9.75 14.28 11.21
C ASP A 175 9.61 14.80 12.65
N ALA A 176 9.76 16.11 12.87
CA ALA A 176 9.52 16.73 14.17
C ALA A 176 8.02 16.72 14.54
N VAL A 177 7.13 17.11 13.62
CA VAL A 177 5.68 17.09 13.85
C VAL A 177 5.18 15.67 14.04
N THR A 178 5.69 14.70 13.28
CA THR A 178 5.33 13.28 13.46
C THR A 178 5.65 12.80 14.87
N ARG A 179 6.82 13.12 15.41
CA ARG A 179 7.20 12.78 16.79
C ARG A 179 6.30 13.48 17.81
N ALA A 180 6.03 14.77 17.65
CA ALA A 180 5.12 15.50 18.53
C ALA A 180 3.69 14.92 18.52
N CYS A 181 3.20 14.45 17.37
CA CYS A 181 1.92 13.75 17.30
C CYS A 181 1.96 12.41 18.05
N VAL A 182 3.02 11.61 17.89
CA VAL A 182 3.22 10.35 18.63
C VAL A 182 3.22 10.61 20.14
N ASP A 183 3.97 11.62 20.61
CA ASP A 183 4.07 11.98 22.02
C ASP A 183 2.74 12.50 22.60
N SER A 184 1.84 13.02 21.76
CA SER A 184 0.51 13.52 22.17
C SER A 184 -0.53 12.42 22.36
N ILE A 185 -0.28 11.21 21.86
CA ILE A 185 -1.22 10.08 21.98
C ILE A 185 -1.11 9.50 23.40
N ALA A 186 -2.17 9.66 24.20
CA ALA A 186 -2.18 9.21 25.59
C ALA A 186 -2.12 7.67 25.75
N GLU A 187 -2.57 6.93 24.72
CA GLU A 187 -2.58 5.47 24.73
C GLU A 187 -1.17 4.89 24.59
N ASN A 188 -0.67 4.24 25.65
CA ASN A 188 0.58 3.50 25.58
C ASN A 188 0.41 2.23 24.71
N PRO A 189 1.07 2.15 23.54
CA PRO A 189 0.85 1.06 22.59
C PRO A 189 1.41 -0.27 23.11
N ALA A 190 2.46 -0.25 23.94
CA ALA A 190 2.96 -1.45 24.59
C ALA A 190 1.91 -2.02 25.53
N ARG A 191 1.27 -1.17 26.35
CA ARG A 191 0.20 -1.63 27.25
C ARG A 191 -1.04 -2.10 26.48
N ALA A 192 -1.46 -1.36 25.45
CA ALA A 192 -2.57 -1.76 24.59
C ALA A 192 -2.31 -3.13 23.93
N SER A 193 -1.09 -3.35 23.44
CA SER A 193 -0.69 -4.65 22.86
C SER A 193 -0.77 -5.80 23.87
N GLN A 194 -0.40 -5.57 25.13
CA GLN A 194 -0.50 -6.59 26.18
C GLN A 194 -1.96 -6.96 26.47
N ILE A 195 -2.86 -5.96 26.48
CA ILE A 195 -4.31 -6.16 26.67
C ILE A 195 -4.88 -6.99 25.52
N GLU A 196 -4.55 -6.65 24.26
CA GLU A 196 -4.99 -7.44 23.09
C GLU A 196 -4.48 -8.88 23.12
N ARG A 197 -3.20 -9.06 23.47
CA ARG A 197 -2.60 -10.39 23.62
C ARG A 197 -3.27 -11.19 24.73
N ALA A 198 -3.57 -10.58 25.87
CA ALA A 198 -4.28 -11.24 26.98
C ALA A 198 -5.68 -11.70 26.56
N ILE A 199 -6.44 -10.84 25.87
CA ILE A 199 -7.76 -11.20 25.31
C ILE A 199 -7.60 -12.38 24.36
N ARG A 200 -6.61 -12.35 23.46
CA ARG A 200 -6.43 -13.45 22.51
C ARG A 200 -6.02 -14.75 23.20
N MET A 201 -5.10 -14.72 24.16
CA MET A 201 -4.69 -15.90 24.92
C MET A 201 -5.89 -16.54 25.62
N VAL A 202 -6.76 -15.76 26.27
CA VAL A 202 -7.97 -16.31 26.89
C VAL A 202 -8.94 -16.83 25.83
N GLU A 203 -9.05 -16.16 24.68
CA GLU A 203 -9.90 -16.60 23.57
C GLU A 203 -9.44 -17.92 22.95
N THR A 204 -8.12 -18.16 22.85
CA THR A 204 -7.55 -19.35 22.16
C THR A 204 -7.19 -20.49 23.11
N ASP A 205 -6.72 -20.18 24.32
CA ASP A 205 -6.09 -21.14 25.22
C ASP A 205 -7.02 -21.53 26.39
N SER A 206 -8.27 -21.07 26.37
CA SER A 206 -9.28 -21.34 27.41
C SER A 206 -10.64 -21.70 26.79
N PRO A 207 -11.58 -22.27 27.57
CA PRO A 207 -12.92 -22.61 27.08
C PRO A 207 -13.83 -21.39 26.84
N ALA A 208 -13.30 -20.15 26.83
CA ALA A 208 -14.08 -18.92 26.73
C ALA A 208 -15.05 -18.89 25.54
N ARG A 209 -14.63 -19.39 24.37
CA ARG A 209 -15.52 -19.50 23.19
C ARG A 209 -16.64 -20.51 23.40
N GLU A 210 -16.33 -21.69 23.94
CA GLU A 210 -17.33 -22.71 24.24
C GLU A 210 -18.33 -22.24 25.30
N GLU A 211 -17.85 -21.55 26.33
CA GLU A 211 -18.68 -20.95 27.38
C GLU A 211 -19.59 -19.85 26.81
N SER A 212 -19.07 -19.01 25.91
CA SER A 212 -19.85 -17.97 25.21
C SER A 212 -20.94 -18.58 24.34
N ASP A 213 -20.58 -19.63 23.59
CA ASP A 213 -21.51 -20.40 22.77
C ASP A 213 -22.62 -21.04 23.61
N ARG A 214 -22.30 -21.56 24.80
CA ARG A 214 -23.30 -22.14 25.71
C ARG A 214 -24.29 -21.09 26.22
N VAL A 215 -23.84 -19.87 26.55
CA VAL A 215 -24.74 -18.76 26.90
C VAL A 215 -25.72 -18.46 25.76
N LEU A 216 -25.23 -18.43 24.52
CA LEU A 216 -26.07 -18.22 23.34
C LEU A 216 -27.08 -19.38 23.11
N VAL A 217 -26.68 -20.63 23.34
CA VAL A 217 -27.57 -21.80 23.25
C VAL A 217 -28.66 -21.73 24.31
N ILE A 218 -28.30 -21.51 25.58
CA ILE A 218 -29.26 -21.43 26.71
C ILE A 218 -30.31 -20.37 26.41
N SER A 219 -29.90 -19.22 25.87
CA SER A 219 -30.80 -18.11 25.57
C SER A 219 -31.48 -18.17 24.21
N GLY A 220 -31.33 -19.25 23.44
CA GLY A 220 -32.00 -19.41 22.15
C GLY A 220 -31.54 -18.42 21.08
N CYS A 221 -30.46 -17.67 21.33
CA CYS A 221 -29.93 -16.64 20.45
C CYS A 221 -29.07 -17.19 19.31
N ARG A 222 -28.92 -18.52 19.24
CA ARG A 222 -28.27 -19.24 18.13
C ARG A 222 -29.16 -19.46 16.90
N VAL A 223 -30.45 -19.12 16.96
CA VAL A 223 -31.39 -19.40 15.87
C VAL A 223 -31.04 -18.55 14.64
N ARG A 224 -30.30 -19.18 13.71
CA ARG A 224 -30.39 -18.87 12.28
C ARG A 224 -31.88 -18.94 11.94
N ALA A 225 -32.48 -17.85 11.46
CA ALA A 225 -33.77 -17.98 10.80
C ALA A 225 -33.54 -18.95 9.62
N ASP A 226 -34.18 -20.12 9.63
CA ASP A 226 -34.23 -21.06 8.52
C ASP A 226 -35.08 -20.48 7.37
N ASP A 227 -34.69 -19.32 6.85
CA ASP A 227 -35.24 -18.76 5.62
C ASP A 227 -34.16 -18.86 4.53
N PRO A 228 -34.28 -19.82 3.59
CA PRO A 228 -33.32 -19.99 2.49
C PRO A 228 -33.31 -18.80 1.51
N TRP A 229 -34.23 -17.83 1.66
CA TRP A 229 -34.44 -16.75 0.70
C TRP A 229 -34.44 -15.34 1.33
N ALA A 230 -34.18 -15.19 2.63
CA ALA A 230 -34.12 -13.87 3.25
C ALA A 230 -32.78 -13.16 2.97
N HIS A 231 -32.83 -12.10 2.17
CA HIS A 231 -31.74 -11.12 2.01
C HIS A 231 -31.52 -10.22 3.24
N SER A 232 -32.06 -10.56 4.41
CA SER A 232 -31.75 -9.89 5.67
C SER A 232 -30.53 -10.56 6.30
N GLN A 233 -29.46 -9.80 6.49
CA GLN A 233 -28.33 -10.21 7.33
C GLN A 233 -28.87 -10.82 8.64
N PRO A 234 -28.37 -12.01 9.06
CA PRO A 234 -28.82 -12.60 10.31
C PRO A 234 -28.62 -11.60 11.44
N TYR A 235 -29.53 -11.53 12.41
CA TYR A 235 -29.31 -10.81 13.66
C TYR A 235 -28.03 -11.37 14.31
N SER A 236 -26.88 -10.74 14.08
CA SER A 236 -25.64 -11.08 14.76
C SER A 236 -25.67 -10.37 16.11
N GLN A 237 -26.35 -10.97 17.09
CA GLN A 237 -26.10 -10.58 18.48
C GLN A 237 -24.61 -10.82 18.76
N SER A 238 -23.93 -9.82 19.31
CA SER A 238 -22.51 -9.91 19.66
C SER A 238 -22.28 -11.09 20.60
N SER A 239 -21.18 -11.81 20.40
CA SER A 239 -20.80 -12.92 21.29
C SER A 239 -20.64 -12.41 22.74
N PRO A 240 -21.22 -13.07 23.76
CA PRO A 240 -21.06 -12.70 25.17
C PRO A 240 -19.60 -12.47 25.57
N TRP A 241 -18.69 -13.32 25.09
CA TRP A 241 -17.24 -13.15 25.25
C TRP A 241 -16.72 -11.83 24.68
N GLU A 242 -17.13 -11.46 23.46
CA GLU A 242 -16.65 -10.23 22.81
C GLU A 242 -17.13 -8.97 23.53
N VAL A 243 -18.35 -9.00 24.10
CA VAL A 243 -18.87 -7.93 24.96
C VAL A 243 -18.00 -7.78 26.21
N VAL A 244 -17.73 -8.89 26.90
CA VAL A 244 -16.93 -8.90 28.14
C VAL A 244 -15.49 -8.45 27.87
N ALA A 245 -14.84 -9.00 26.84
CA ALA A 245 -13.49 -8.62 26.45
C ALA A 245 -13.38 -7.13 26.08
N SER A 246 -14.37 -6.59 25.36
CA SER A 246 -14.42 -5.17 24.99
C SER A 246 -14.61 -4.26 26.20
N ALA A 247 -15.50 -4.62 27.12
CA ALA A 247 -15.72 -3.85 28.35
C ALA A 247 -14.50 -3.89 29.27
N TRP A 248 -13.85 -5.06 29.41
CA TRP A 248 -12.62 -5.20 30.18
C TRP A 248 -11.49 -4.34 29.59
N ARG A 249 -11.28 -4.39 28.26
CA ARG A 249 -10.35 -3.51 27.53
C ARG A 249 -10.58 -2.02 27.86
N GLN A 250 -11.83 -1.57 27.82
CA GLN A 250 -12.19 -0.16 28.03
C GLN A 250 -12.08 0.29 29.48
N SER A 251 -12.42 -0.59 30.42
CA SER A 251 -12.33 -0.28 31.86
C SER A 251 -10.89 -0.05 32.32
N GLY A 252 -9.94 -0.75 31.70
CA GLY A 252 -8.53 -0.65 32.01
C GLY A 252 -8.17 -1.31 33.36
N PRO A 253 -7.02 -1.99 33.47
CA PRO A 253 -6.62 -2.75 34.65
C PRO A 253 -6.36 -1.88 35.90
N ALA A 254 -6.25 -0.56 35.76
CA ALA A 254 -6.05 0.39 36.85
C ALA A 254 -7.34 0.96 37.44
N ALA A 255 -8.49 0.82 36.76
CA ALA A 255 -9.79 1.29 37.27
C ALA A 255 -10.36 0.21 38.22
N ARG A 256 -9.99 0.33 39.49
CA ARG A 256 -10.40 -0.57 40.57
C ARG A 256 -11.93 -0.63 40.68
N GLY A 257 -12.48 -1.73 40.21
CA GLY A 257 -13.88 -2.09 40.37
C GLY A 257 -14.19 -3.39 39.65
N HIS A 258 -13.35 -4.43 39.76
CA HIS A 258 -13.62 -5.73 39.12
C HIS A 258 -15.05 -6.22 39.46
N GLN A 259 -15.50 -5.99 40.70
CA GLN A 259 -16.87 -6.25 41.11
C GLN A 259 -17.92 -5.34 40.44
N VAL A 260 -17.62 -4.05 40.25
CA VAL A 260 -18.50 -3.10 39.56
C VAL A 260 -18.63 -3.46 38.07
N LEU A 261 -17.52 -3.80 37.42
CA LEU A 261 -17.50 -4.25 36.03
C LEU A 261 -18.25 -5.58 35.87
N LEU A 262 -18.04 -6.53 36.79
CA LEU A 262 -18.77 -7.79 36.83
C LEU A 262 -20.27 -7.55 36.96
N GLU A 263 -20.70 -6.69 37.90
CA GLU A 263 -22.11 -6.37 38.09
C GLU A 263 -22.74 -5.69 36.87
N ALA A 264 -22.04 -4.72 36.26
CA ALA A 264 -22.50 -4.04 35.05
C ALA A 264 -22.61 -5.00 33.85
N LEU A 265 -21.60 -5.87 33.66
CA LEU A 265 -21.61 -6.88 32.60
C LEU A 265 -22.69 -7.92 32.80
N CYS A 266 -22.89 -8.40 34.03
CA CYS A 266 -23.96 -9.35 34.33
C CYS A 266 -25.34 -8.72 34.10
N GLY A 267 -25.55 -7.48 34.54
CA GLY A 267 -26.80 -6.75 34.28
C GLY A 267 -27.07 -6.60 32.78
N TYR A 268 -26.06 -6.15 32.02
CA TYR A 268 -26.16 -6.02 30.56
C TYR A 268 -26.46 -7.37 29.89
N LEU A 269 -25.74 -8.44 30.23
CA LEU A 269 -25.96 -9.75 29.65
C LEU A 269 -27.30 -10.36 30.07
N ASP A 270 -27.80 -10.07 31.27
CA ASP A 270 -29.13 -10.49 31.69
C ASP A 270 -30.22 -9.79 30.87
N ASP A 271 -30.05 -8.51 30.54
CA ASP A 271 -30.97 -7.76 29.68
C ASP A 271 -30.92 -8.22 28.22
N GLN A 272 -29.72 -8.55 27.70
CA GLN A 272 -29.54 -8.98 26.30
C GLN A 272 -29.85 -10.47 26.09
N PHE A 273 -29.67 -11.30 27.12
CA PHE A 273 -29.87 -12.76 27.10
C PHE A 273 -30.87 -13.22 28.19
N PRO A 274 -32.09 -12.64 28.27
CA PRO A 274 -32.99 -12.80 29.42
C PRO A 274 -33.68 -14.16 29.47
N HIS A 275 -33.87 -14.82 28.33
CA HIS A 275 -34.68 -16.02 28.22
C HIS A 275 -33.84 -17.30 28.37
N VAL A 276 -34.51 -18.38 28.77
CA VAL A 276 -33.98 -19.75 28.75
C VAL A 276 -34.83 -20.56 27.79
N HIS A 277 -34.27 -20.86 26.63
CA HIS A 277 -34.93 -21.64 25.57
C HIS A 277 -34.53 -23.11 25.60
N ASP A 278 -33.33 -23.43 26.10
CA ASP A 278 -32.83 -24.80 26.21
C ASP A 278 -32.43 -25.13 27.65
N LEU A 279 -33.35 -25.80 28.37
CA LEU A 279 -33.13 -26.29 29.73
C LEU A 279 -32.09 -27.43 29.79
N ALA A 280 -31.89 -28.19 28.71
CA ALA A 280 -30.91 -29.26 28.68
C ALA A 280 -29.48 -28.70 28.58
N ALA A 281 -29.30 -27.60 27.84
CA ALA A 281 -28.04 -26.85 27.81
C ALA A 281 -27.67 -26.27 29.20
N LEU A 282 -28.68 -25.91 30.00
CA LEU A 282 -28.51 -25.44 31.38
C LEU A 282 -28.08 -26.56 32.35
N ALA A 283 -28.51 -27.81 32.11
CA ALA A 283 -28.14 -28.97 32.95
C ALA A 283 -26.63 -29.29 32.89
N GLY A 284 -25.95 -28.93 31.81
CA GLY A 284 -24.48 -29.01 31.73
C GLY A 284 -23.73 -28.02 32.65
N CYS A 285 -24.46 -27.10 33.28
CA CYS A 285 -23.92 -25.99 34.08
C CYS A 285 -24.21 -26.13 35.60
N LEU A 286 -24.72 -27.29 36.04
CA LEU A 286 -25.25 -27.58 37.39
C LEU A 286 -24.28 -27.37 38.57
N VAL A 287 -23.03 -27.00 38.34
CA VAL A 287 -22.06 -26.73 39.42
C VAL A 287 -22.46 -25.49 40.24
N GLN A 288 -23.33 -24.61 39.72
CA GLN A 288 -23.67 -23.31 40.32
C GLN A 288 -25.18 -23.01 40.34
N SER A 289 -26.03 -24.02 40.24
CA SER A 289 -27.49 -23.81 40.26
C SER A 289 -27.98 -23.42 41.66
N PRO A 290 -28.71 -22.31 41.81
CA PRO A 290 -29.32 -21.94 43.08
C PRO A 290 -30.33 -23.02 43.52
N ALA A 291 -30.43 -23.20 44.83
CA ALA A 291 -31.45 -24.07 45.41
C ALA A 291 -32.84 -23.56 45.06
N TYR A 292 -33.77 -24.49 44.83
CA TYR A 292 -35.18 -24.16 44.61
C TYR A 292 -35.77 -23.43 45.82
N GLU A 293 -36.45 -22.31 45.57
CA GLU A 293 -37.10 -21.52 46.62
C GLU A 293 -38.59 -21.84 46.74
N PRO A 294 -39.16 -21.84 47.96
CA PRO A 294 -40.59 -22.06 48.15
C PRO A 294 -41.45 -21.04 47.36
N GLY A 295 -42.33 -21.54 46.48
CA GLY A 295 -43.22 -20.71 45.65
C GLY A 295 -42.67 -20.38 44.25
N GLU A 296 -41.47 -20.85 43.92
CA GLU A 296 -40.84 -20.65 42.62
C GLU A 296 -41.46 -21.57 41.54
N CYS A 297 -41.65 -21.08 40.31
CA CYS A 297 -42.01 -21.93 39.17
C CYS A 297 -40.76 -22.37 38.39
N LEU A 298 -40.90 -23.38 37.53
CA LEU A 298 -39.78 -23.88 36.71
C LEU A 298 -39.09 -22.77 35.90
N GLN A 299 -39.87 -21.80 35.41
CA GLN A 299 -39.35 -20.68 34.62
C GLN A 299 -38.53 -19.69 35.46
N SER A 300 -38.99 -19.33 36.66
CA SER A 300 -38.24 -18.44 37.56
C SER A 300 -36.97 -19.11 38.09
N TRP A 301 -37.02 -20.43 38.35
CA TRP A 301 -35.84 -21.21 38.72
C TRP A 301 -34.81 -21.29 37.58
N ALA A 302 -35.27 -21.55 36.35
CA ALA A 302 -34.42 -21.62 35.17
C ALA A 302 -33.76 -20.27 34.87
N TRP A 303 -34.49 -19.17 34.99
CA TRP A 303 -33.96 -17.81 34.86
C TRP A 303 -32.82 -17.58 35.85
N ARG A 304 -33.06 -17.79 37.14
CA ARG A 304 -32.04 -17.58 38.18
C ARG A 304 -30.82 -18.47 37.99
N SER A 305 -31.02 -19.70 37.55
CA SER A 305 -29.94 -20.63 37.21
C SER A 305 -29.10 -20.12 36.02
N ALA A 306 -29.74 -19.57 34.99
CA ALA A 306 -29.04 -18.98 33.85
C ALA A 306 -28.28 -17.70 34.24
N GLN A 307 -28.84 -16.85 35.09
CA GLN A 307 -28.15 -15.67 35.65
C GLN A 307 -26.94 -16.07 36.50
N ALA A 308 -27.09 -17.05 37.38
CA ALA A 308 -26.00 -17.57 38.20
C ALA A 308 -24.87 -18.14 37.33
N HIS A 309 -25.22 -18.89 36.29
CA HIS A 309 -24.26 -19.40 35.30
C HIS A 309 -23.52 -18.28 34.58
N ARG A 310 -24.24 -17.30 34.00
CA ARG A 310 -23.63 -16.14 33.32
C ARG A 310 -22.68 -15.39 34.25
N ARG A 311 -23.12 -15.10 35.48
CA ARG A 311 -22.30 -14.38 36.46
C ARG A 311 -20.99 -15.10 36.77
N ALA A 312 -21.05 -16.41 36.94
CA ALA A 312 -19.86 -17.19 37.21
C ALA A 312 -18.92 -17.30 36.01
N VAL A 313 -19.47 -17.48 34.80
CA VAL A 313 -18.69 -17.50 33.56
C VAL A 313 -18.00 -16.15 33.34
N VAL A 314 -18.71 -15.03 33.49
CA VAL A 314 -18.12 -13.68 33.37
C VAL A 314 -17.04 -13.47 34.43
N SER A 315 -17.28 -13.87 35.68
CA SER A 315 -16.27 -13.77 36.74
C SER A 315 -15.02 -14.60 36.42
N ALA A 316 -15.17 -15.80 35.87
CA ALA A 316 -14.05 -16.63 35.44
C ALA A 316 -13.29 -16.00 34.26
N TRP A 317 -14.00 -15.44 33.28
CA TRP A 317 -13.39 -14.72 32.15
C TRP A 317 -12.56 -13.53 32.61
N LEU A 318 -13.13 -12.67 33.45
CA LEU A 318 -12.40 -11.51 33.99
C LEU A 318 -11.16 -11.96 34.79
N SER A 319 -11.29 -13.01 35.60
CA SER A 319 -10.15 -13.57 36.36
C SER A 319 -9.04 -14.12 35.44
N ARG A 320 -9.41 -14.81 34.35
CA ARG A 320 -8.46 -15.32 33.35
C ARG A 320 -7.79 -14.20 32.58
N LEU A 321 -8.52 -13.13 32.25
CA LEU A 321 -8.00 -11.94 31.58
C LEU A 321 -6.97 -11.22 32.46
N ASP A 322 -7.29 -11.01 33.74
CA ASP A 322 -6.37 -10.42 34.70
C ASP A 322 -5.11 -11.29 34.87
N LEU A 323 -5.27 -12.61 35.03
CA LEU A 323 -4.15 -13.55 35.12
C LEU A 323 -3.27 -13.57 33.87
N ALA A 324 -3.87 -13.57 32.67
CA ALA A 324 -3.16 -13.54 31.41
C ALA A 324 -2.37 -12.23 31.26
N LEU A 325 -2.98 -11.10 31.61
CA LEU A 325 -2.34 -9.80 31.57
C LEU A 325 -1.17 -9.71 32.55
N ASP A 326 -1.35 -10.18 33.78
CA ASP A 326 -0.29 -10.23 34.80
C ASP A 326 0.86 -11.14 34.36
N GLY A 327 0.55 -12.28 33.75
CA GLY A 327 1.53 -13.18 33.14
C GLY A 327 2.37 -12.45 32.08
N ILE A 328 1.73 -11.81 31.11
CA ILE A 328 2.41 -11.05 30.04
C ILE A 328 3.22 -9.88 30.61
N ALA A 329 2.64 -9.12 31.54
CA ALA A 329 3.30 -7.96 32.13
C ALA A 329 4.50 -8.35 33.00
N SER A 330 4.42 -9.48 33.72
CA SER A 330 5.51 -9.99 34.56
C SER A 330 6.72 -10.44 33.72
N ALA A 331 6.48 -10.97 32.51
CA ALA A 331 7.53 -11.33 31.56
C ALA A 331 8.16 -10.10 30.90
N ASN A 332 7.42 -8.99 30.81
CA ASN A 332 7.81 -7.75 30.11
C ASN A 332 7.80 -6.53 31.06
N ARG A 333 8.48 -6.62 32.22
CA ARG A 333 8.44 -5.56 33.26
C ARG A 333 8.89 -4.19 32.76
N ASP A 334 9.82 -4.16 31.81
CA ASP A 334 10.22 -2.97 31.06
C ASP A 334 10.21 -3.34 29.57
N PRO A 335 9.15 -3.02 28.80
CA PRO A 335 9.17 -3.28 27.37
C PRO A 335 10.32 -2.48 26.77
N ALA A 336 11.34 -3.18 26.26
CA ALA A 336 12.48 -2.56 25.63
C ALA A 336 11.99 -1.60 24.54
N VAL A 337 12.48 -0.35 24.59
CA VAL A 337 12.20 0.66 23.57
C VAL A 337 13.04 0.40 22.31
N ASP A 338 14.14 -0.34 22.48
CA ASP A 338 15.07 -0.66 21.40
C ASP A 338 14.38 -1.50 20.33
N CYS A 339 14.44 -1.00 19.09
CA CYS A 339 13.84 -1.68 17.96
C CYS A 339 14.76 -2.80 17.46
N THR A 340 14.59 -3.99 18.04
CA THR A 340 15.41 -5.20 17.85
C THR A 340 14.82 -6.21 16.88
N HIS A 341 13.63 -5.98 16.35
CA HIS A 341 12.90 -6.91 15.48
C HIS A 341 12.44 -6.24 14.19
N LEU A 342 12.24 -7.04 13.14
CA LEU A 342 11.55 -6.64 11.93
C LEU A 342 10.16 -7.26 11.88
N VAL A 343 9.20 -6.51 11.33
CA VAL A 343 7.83 -6.98 11.07
C VAL A 343 7.43 -6.65 9.63
N ALA A 344 6.93 -7.64 8.90
CA ALA A 344 6.30 -7.42 7.61
C ALA A 344 4.82 -7.09 7.80
N VAL A 345 4.42 -5.87 7.43
CA VAL A 345 3.05 -5.39 7.57
C VAL A 345 2.37 -5.38 6.19
N PRO A 346 1.45 -6.32 5.93
CA PRO A 346 0.63 -6.29 4.72
C PRO A 346 -0.43 -5.18 4.82
N PHE A 347 -0.91 -4.70 3.67
CA PHE A 347 -1.86 -3.59 3.57
C PHE A 347 -1.37 -2.31 4.26
N TRP A 348 -0.07 -2.02 4.14
CA TRP A 348 0.53 -0.81 4.68
C TRP A 348 0.02 0.44 3.94
N PRO A 349 -0.17 1.58 4.64
CA PRO A 349 -0.22 1.71 6.10
C PRO A 349 -1.53 1.16 6.69
N PRO A 350 -1.55 0.75 7.99
CA PRO A 350 -2.74 0.20 8.65
C PRO A 350 -3.81 1.28 8.92
N VAL A 351 -4.52 1.70 7.86
CA VAL A 351 -5.48 2.82 7.89
C VAL A 351 -6.94 2.39 7.73
N HIS A 352 -7.17 1.12 7.41
CA HIS A 352 -8.49 0.55 7.19
C HIS A 352 -9.17 0.20 8.53
N ASP A 353 -10.50 0.28 8.53
CA ASP A 353 -11.29 -0.17 9.68
C ASP A 353 -11.03 -1.65 9.93
N GLY A 354 -10.86 -2.04 11.20
CA GLY A 354 -10.44 -3.38 11.61
C GLY A 354 -8.91 -3.54 11.80
N LEU A 355 -8.12 -2.51 11.52
CA LEU A 355 -6.66 -2.48 11.78
C LEU A 355 -6.29 -1.56 12.97
N GLU A 356 -7.26 -1.16 13.80
CA GLU A 356 -7.07 -0.27 14.94
C GLU A 356 -5.99 -0.79 15.89
N SER A 357 -6.01 -2.09 16.17
CA SER A 357 -5.09 -2.76 17.10
C SER A 357 -3.64 -2.71 16.64
N VAL A 358 -3.38 -2.50 15.35
CA VAL A 358 -2.03 -2.44 14.77
C VAL A 358 -1.68 -1.08 14.20
N ALA A 359 -2.59 -0.11 14.28
CA ALA A 359 -2.39 1.22 13.72
C ALA A 359 -1.17 1.94 14.34
N TYR A 360 -0.84 1.62 15.59
CA TYR A 360 0.35 2.15 16.27
C TYR A 360 1.66 1.77 15.57
N LEU A 361 1.69 0.70 14.78
CA LEU A 361 2.87 0.31 14.00
C LEU A 361 3.29 1.42 13.03
N SER A 362 2.36 2.30 12.65
CA SER A 362 2.66 3.48 11.85
C SER A 362 3.67 4.44 12.48
N GLN A 363 3.95 4.36 13.79
CA GLN A 363 4.96 5.21 14.44
C GLN A 363 6.39 4.81 14.07
N PHE A 364 6.62 3.54 13.72
CA PHE A 364 7.95 3.00 13.49
C PHE A 364 8.48 3.28 12.08
N ASP A 365 9.79 3.09 11.92
CA ASP A 365 10.51 3.33 10.69
C ASP A 365 10.31 2.18 9.69
N VAL A 366 10.08 2.55 8.43
CA VAL A 366 10.03 1.63 7.30
C VAL A 366 11.45 1.40 6.81
N VAL A 367 11.97 0.18 6.98
CA VAL A 367 13.30 -0.20 6.51
C VAL A 367 13.27 -0.72 5.07
N ALA A 368 12.14 -1.26 4.62
CA ALA A 368 11.92 -1.66 3.23
C ALA A 368 10.47 -1.43 2.79
N GLY A 369 10.29 -0.96 1.56
CA GLY A 369 8.99 -0.58 1.01
C GLY A 369 8.65 0.90 1.26
N PRO A 370 7.37 1.30 1.14
CA PRO A 370 6.22 0.46 0.84
C PRO A 370 6.21 -0.04 -0.61
N PHE A 371 5.97 -1.34 -0.79
CA PHE A 371 5.85 -1.98 -2.10
C PHE A 371 4.38 -2.02 -2.51
N LYS A 372 3.98 -1.20 -3.49
CA LYS A 372 2.60 -1.20 -4.00
C LYS A 372 2.38 -2.41 -4.89
N GLN A 373 1.46 -3.27 -4.49
CA GLN A 373 1.08 -4.43 -5.26
C GLN A 373 -0.05 -4.07 -6.25
N ARG A 374 -0.01 -4.69 -7.43
CA ARG A 374 -1.13 -4.64 -8.39
C ARG A 374 -2.29 -5.46 -7.83
N SER A 375 -3.47 -4.84 -7.72
CA SER A 375 -4.73 -5.53 -7.38
C SER A 375 -5.84 -5.10 -8.34
N GLU A 376 -6.61 -6.07 -8.82
CA GLU A 376 -7.80 -5.83 -9.66
C GLU A 376 -9.03 -5.38 -8.85
N TYR A 377 -8.99 -5.50 -7.52
CA TYR A 377 -10.08 -5.14 -6.60
C TYR A 377 -9.63 -4.13 -5.52
N PHE A 378 -10.61 -3.40 -4.95
CA PHE A 378 -10.47 -2.22 -4.06
C PHE A 378 -9.33 -2.27 -3.03
N ALA A 379 -8.75 -1.08 -2.79
CA ALA A 379 -7.56 -0.78 -1.98
C ALA A 379 -6.31 -1.55 -2.43
N LYS A 380 -5.37 -0.85 -3.06
CA LYS A 380 -4.11 -1.43 -3.54
C LYS A 380 -3.32 -1.95 -2.34
N PRO A 381 -3.13 -3.27 -2.17
CA PRO A 381 -2.36 -3.79 -1.08
C PRO A 381 -0.92 -3.28 -1.21
N SER A 382 -0.33 -2.83 -0.13
CA SER A 382 1.10 -2.53 -0.10
C SER A 382 1.75 -3.25 1.07
N VAL A 383 3.03 -3.58 0.92
CA VAL A 383 3.79 -4.25 1.96
C VAL A 383 4.90 -3.32 2.42
N ALA A 384 5.05 -3.15 3.73
CA ALA A 384 6.21 -2.49 4.32
C ALA A 384 6.85 -3.40 5.35
N VAL A 385 8.18 -3.32 5.47
CA VAL A 385 8.93 -3.95 6.56
C VAL A 385 9.33 -2.85 7.52
N LEU A 386 8.95 -3.02 8.79
CA LEU A 386 9.20 -2.06 9.84
C LEU A 386 10.27 -2.57 10.80
N ARG A 387 11.02 -1.64 11.37
CA ARG A 387 11.88 -1.91 12.52
C ARG A 387 11.12 -1.59 13.80
N VAL A 388 10.91 -2.58 14.67
CA VAL A 388 10.04 -2.47 15.84
C VAL A 388 10.70 -3.07 17.09
N PRO A 389 10.25 -2.68 18.30
CA PRO A 389 10.65 -3.35 19.53
C PRO A 389 10.04 -4.75 19.66
N GLU A 390 10.64 -5.59 20.50
CA GLU A 390 10.24 -6.98 20.72
C GLU A 390 8.75 -7.13 21.06
N TRP A 391 8.22 -6.28 21.95
CA TRP A 391 6.81 -6.36 22.35
C TRP A 391 5.84 -6.17 21.17
N ALA A 392 6.22 -5.34 20.19
CA ALA A 392 5.41 -5.08 19.00
C ALA A 392 5.49 -6.26 18.02
N ALA A 393 6.66 -6.90 17.90
CA ALA A 393 6.83 -8.12 17.13
C ALA A 393 6.01 -9.27 17.73
N GLN A 394 6.09 -9.49 19.05
CA GLN A 394 5.29 -10.50 19.76
C GLN A 394 3.78 -10.25 19.57
N HIS A 395 3.33 -8.99 19.62
CA HIS A 395 1.94 -8.66 19.33
C HIS A 395 1.55 -9.00 17.89
N ALA A 396 2.39 -8.65 16.91
CA ALA A 396 2.15 -8.90 15.49
C ALA A 396 2.06 -10.40 15.15
N GLU A 397 2.90 -11.25 15.75
CA GLU A 397 2.80 -12.71 15.65
C GLU A 397 1.51 -13.24 16.28
N GLN A 398 1.09 -12.60 17.36
CA GLN A 398 -0.11 -12.94 18.12
C GLN A 398 -1.36 -12.21 17.63
N LEU A 399 -1.42 -11.77 16.37
CA LEU A 399 -2.67 -11.32 15.74
C LEU A 399 -3.49 -12.48 15.15
N ARG A 400 -4.83 -12.32 15.07
CA ARG A 400 -5.75 -13.29 14.44
C ARG A 400 -5.24 -13.77 13.07
N ARG A 401 -4.66 -12.86 12.30
CA ARG A 401 -3.80 -13.15 11.14
C ARG A 401 -2.38 -12.74 11.52
N PRO A 402 -1.51 -13.70 11.90
CA PRO A 402 -0.13 -13.40 12.29
C PRO A 402 0.62 -12.67 11.19
N MET A 403 1.34 -11.62 11.57
CA MET A 403 2.34 -11.00 10.70
C MET A 403 3.68 -11.70 10.87
N ARG A 404 4.50 -11.71 9.82
CA ARG A 404 5.83 -12.31 9.89
C ARG A 404 6.79 -11.37 10.59
N THR A 405 7.63 -11.95 11.43
CA THR A 405 8.56 -11.24 12.30
C THR A 405 9.89 -11.97 12.34
N VAL A 406 10.97 -11.25 12.66
CA VAL A 406 12.29 -11.86 12.90
C VAL A 406 13.12 -10.93 13.79
N ALA A 407 13.95 -11.49 14.67
CA ALA A 407 14.95 -10.72 15.40
C ALA A 407 16.04 -10.22 14.44
N ILE A 408 16.54 -9.01 14.66
CA ILE A 408 17.53 -8.37 13.78
C ILE A 408 18.91 -8.97 14.03
N ASP A 409 19.43 -9.66 13.02
CA ASP A 409 20.84 -10.08 12.91
C ASP A 409 21.51 -9.34 11.74
N ASP A 410 20.88 -9.37 10.57
CA ASP A 410 21.26 -8.63 9.35
C ASP A 410 20.01 -7.96 8.78
N GLU A 411 19.79 -6.70 9.17
CA GLU A 411 18.59 -5.93 8.86
C GLU A 411 18.29 -5.89 7.35
N ALA A 412 19.32 -5.70 6.52
CA ALA A 412 19.15 -5.54 5.09
C ALA A 412 18.70 -6.87 4.43
N VAL A 413 19.36 -7.97 4.77
CA VAL A 413 19.02 -9.30 4.22
C VAL A 413 17.66 -9.77 4.73
N GLN A 414 17.41 -9.64 6.03
CA GLN A 414 16.17 -10.09 6.66
C GLN A 414 14.96 -9.28 6.19
N ALA A 415 15.09 -7.96 5.97
CA ALA A 415 14.01 -7.14 5.43
C ALA A 415 13.59 -7.60 4.02
N ILE A 416 14.56 -7.92 3.17
CA ILE A 416 14.31 -8.48 1.83
C ILE A 416 13.61 -9.84 1.94
N GLN A 417 14.09 -10.74 2.81
CA GLN A 417 13.47 -12.05 3.00
C GLN A 417 12.02 -11.95 3.49
N LEU A 418 11.75 -11.05 4.43
CA LEU A 418 10.40 -10.77 4.93
C LEU A 418 9.48 -10.22 3.84
N ALA A 419 9.90 -9.21 3.09
CA ALA A 419 9.11 -8.66 1.99
C ALA A 419 8.84 -9.70 0.90
N ARG A 420 9.82 -10.54 0.56
CA ARG A 420 9.62 -11.66 -0.39
C ARG A 420 8.65 -12.69 0.14
N ALA A 421 8.62 -12.91 1.45
CA ALA A 421 7.65 -13.80 2.08
C ALA A 421 6.20 -13.28 1.99
N GLU A 422 6.02 -11.97 1.79
CA GLU A 422 4.73 -11.33 1.50
C GLU A 422 4.44 -11.15 0.00
N GLY A 423 5.22 -11.84 -0.86
CA GLY A 423 4.96 -11.89 -2.31
C GLY A 423 5.72 -10.87 -3.14
N ILE A 424 6.68 -10.14 -2.58
CA ILE A 424 7.51 -9.20 -3.35
C ILE A 424 8.70 -9.93 -3.98
N ALA A 425 8.63 -10.22 -5.28
CA ALA A 425 9.65 -11.03 -5.96
C ALA A 425 11.04 -10.36 -6.02
N VAL A 426 11.07 -9.09 -6.40
CA VAL A 426 12.29 -8.31 -6.67
C VAL A 426 12.18 -6.92 -6.03
N MET A 427 13.28 -6.42 -5.45
CA MET A 427 13.31 -5.13 -4.74
C MET A 427 14.59 -4.34 -5.06
N ALA A 428 14.49 -3.01 -5.06
CA ALA A 428 15.60 -2.13 -5.39
C ALA A 428 16.80 -2.27 -4.44
N GLY A 429 16.54 -2.53 -3.15
CA GLY A 429 17.58 -2.69 -2.13
C GLY A 429 18.36 -4.00 -2.17
N GLU A 430 17.95 -4.97 -3.01
CA GLU A 430 18.61 -6.27 -3.13
C GLU A 430 19.88 -6.23 -3.98
N PHE A 431 19.95 -5.28 -4.91
CA PHE A 431 21.05 -5.19 -5.86
C PHE A 431 22.09 -4.19 -5.34
N GLY A 432 23.13 -4.72 -4.69
CA GLY A 432 24.23 -3.95 -4.12
C GLY A 432 25.13 -3.25 -5.16
N ARG A 433 26.28 -2.76 -4.68
CA ARG A 433 27.29 -1.97 -5.42
C ARG A 433 27.64 -2.55 -6.80
N PRO A 434 28.11 -1.70 -7.75
CA PRO A 434 28.59 -2.15 -9.06
C PRO A 434 29.60 -3.29 -8.93
N ARG A 435 29.32 -4.42 -9.57
CA ARG A 435 30.18 -5.61 -9.58
C ARG A 435 30.20 -6.25 -10.96
N LYS A 436 31.13 -7.19 -11.17
CA LYS A 436 31.10 -8.10 -12.32
C LYS A 436 30.01 -9.16 -12.12
N PRO A 437 29.43 -9.71 -13.21
CA PRO A 437 28.50 -10.83 -13.11
C PRO A 437 29.14 -12.00 -12.37
N SER A 438 28.39 -12.63 -11.45
CA SER A 438 28.85 -13.84 -10.75
C SER A 438 29.06 -15.00 -11.72
N GLN A 439 29.75 -16.04 -11.27
CA GLN A 439 29.87 -17.28 -12.03
C GLN A 439 28.49 -17.85 -12.39
N ARG A 440 27.53 -17.84 -11.46
CA ARG A 440 26.15 -18.32 -11.72
C ARG A 440 25.47 -17.54 -12.82
N VAL A 441 25.57 -16.21 -12.81
CA VAL A 441 25.02 -15.37 -13.90
C VAL A 441 25.72 -15.67 -15.22
N GLN A 442 27.04 -15.90 -15.22
CA GLN A 442 27.78 -16.26 -16.43
C GLN A 442 27.38 -17.63 -16.97
N GLU A 443 27.20 -18.63 -16.10
CA GLU A 443 26.72 -19.96 -16.45
C GLU A 443 25.31 -19.90 -17.04
N SER A 444 24.37 -19.20 -16.38
CA SER A 444 23.01 -19.02 -16.92
C SER A 444 23.01 -18.26 -18.25
N ARG A 445 23.89 -17.27 -18.45
CA ARG A 445 24.05 -16.60 -19.75
C ARG A 445 24.54 -17.58 -20.83
N ALA A 446 25.50 -18.45 -20.48
CA ALA A 446 26.01 -19.45 -21.41
C ALA A 446 24.94 -20.48 -21.78
N GLU A 447 24.16 -20.96 -20.79
CA GLU A 447 23.03 -21.88 -20.99
C GLU A 447 21.97 -21.27 -21.89
N MET A 448 21.46 -20.07 -21.56
CA MET A 448 20.49 -19.35 -22.40
C MET A 448 21.05 -19.05 -23.81
N GLY A 449 22.37 -18.88 -23.92
CA GLY A 449 23.04 -18.66 -25.19
C GLY A 449 23.20 -19.91 -26.04
N ALA A 450 23.27 -21.09 -25.42
CA ALA A 450 23.50 -22.39 -26.05
C ALA A 450 22.22 -23.06 -26.59
N ASP A 451 21.04 -22.66 -26.11
CA ASP A 451 19.71 -23.11 -26.58
C ASP A 451 19.34 -22.59 -27.99
N VAL A 452 20.26 -22.74 -28.94
CA VAL A 452 19.99 -22.56 -30.37
C VAL A 452 19.29 -23.82 -30.87
N HIS A 453 17.95 -23.84 -30.81
CA HIS A 453 17.22 -24.89 -31.50
C HIS A 453 17.41 -24.75 -33.03
N PRO A 454 17.97 -25.78 -33.71
CA PRO A 454 18.30 -25.70 -35.13
C PRO A 454 17.07 -25.72 -36.06
N TYR A 455 15.85 -25.84 -35.50
CA TYR A 455 14.61 -25.95 -36.26
C TYR A 455 13.80 -24.64 -36.21
N PRO A 456 13.61 -23.93 -37.34
CA PRO A 456 12.91 -22.64 -37.42
C PRO A 456 11.41 -22.69 -37.02
N GLU A 457 10.89 -23.89 -36.79
CA GLU A 457 9.48 -24.21 -36.53
C GLU A 457 9.13 -24.18 -35.03
N TYR A 458 10.12 -24.34 -34.14
CA TYR A 458 9.95 -24.15 -32.70
C TYR A 458 10.09 -22.66 -32.37
N ARG A 459 8.95 -21.96 -32.36
CA ARG A 459 8.83 -20.50 -32.18
C ARG A 459 9.33 -19.96 -30.82
N TYR A 460 9.77 -20.80 -29.89
CA TYR A 460 9.85 -20.45 -28.47
C TYR A 460 11.23 -19.94 -27.98
N MET A 461 12.28 -19.96 -28.81
CA MET A 461 13.61 -19.45 -28.41
C MET A 461 14.39 -18.86 -29.61
N ARG A 462 13.98 -17.70 -30.13
CA ARG A 462 14.79 -16.97 -31.13
C ARG A 462 15.67 -15.94 -30.44
N ARG A 463 16.95 -15.83 -30.82
CA ARG A 463 17.86 -14.75 -30.39
C ARG A 463 18.04 -13.70 -31.49
N PRO A 464 17.04 -12.82 -31.72
CA PRO A 464 17.03 -11.91 -32.87
C PRO A 464 18.08 -10.79 -32.80
N LEU A 465 18.68 -10.57 -31.62
CA LEU A 465 19.69 -9.54 -31.38
C LEU A 465 21.09 -10.14 -31.12
N ALA A 466 21.30 -11.40 -31.51
CA ALA A 466 22.61 -12.03 -31.46
C ALA A 466 23.62 -11.27 -32.34
N PRO A 467 24.93 -11.34 -32.02
CA PRO A 467 25.97 -10.70 -32.83
C PRO A 467 25.85 -11.09 -34.31
N GLY A 468 25.81 -10.09 -35.20
CA GLY A 468 25.67 -10.30 -36.64
C GLY A 468 24.24 -10.54 -37.14
N ALA A 469 23.22 -10.43 -36.28
CA ALA A 469 21.83 -10.55 -36.70
C ALA A 469 21.40 -9.40 -37.64
N ALA A 470 20.63 -9.75 -38.67
CA ALA A 470 20.07 -8.80 -39.63
C ALA A 470 18.61 -8.45 -39.26
N PRO A 471 18.16 -7.21 -39.50
CA PRO A 471 16.79 -6.80 -39.22
C PRO A 471 15.75 -7.57 -40.05
N PRO A 472 14.55 -7.83 -39.48
CA PRO A 472 13.49 -8.56 -40.18
C PRO A 472 13.01 -7.79 -41.43
N ASN A 473 12.96 -8.49 -42.57
CA ASN A 473 12.54 -7.93 -43.86
C ASN A 473 11.03 -8.15 -44.06
N GLN A 474 10.19 -7.24 -43.55
CA GLN A 474 8.74 -7.46 -43.50
C GLN A 474 7.95 -7.12 -44.78
N LEU A 475 8.58 -6.50 -45.76
CA LEU A 475 7.98 -6.23 -47.06
C LEU A 475 9.10 -6.41 -48.06
N GLY A 476 8.87 -7.11 -49.17
CA GLY A 476 9.87 -7.39 -50.22
C GLY A 476 10.41 -6.14 -50.92
N ALA A 477 10.97 -5.20 -50.16
CA ALA A 477 11.68 -4.03 -50.60
C ALA A 477 13.02 -4.51 -51.14
N HIS A 478 13.02 -4.86 -52.42
CA HIS A 478 14.23 -5.01 -53.19
C HIS A 478 14.92 -3.65 -53.30
N GLY A 479 16.11 -3.54 -52.70
CA GLY A 479 17.04 -2.44 -52.93
C GLY A 479 17.10 -1.40 -51.81
N GLY A 480 18.02 -1.63 -50.87
CA GLY A 480 18.39 -0.67 -49.82
C GLY A 480 18.86 -1.40 -48.57
N GLY A 481 20.03 -1.06 -48.04
CA GLY A 481 20.55 -1.65 -46.80
C GLY A 481 19.50 -1.60 -45.70
N VAL A 482 19.10 -2.76 -45.18
CA VAL A 482 18.06 -2.84 -44.16
C VAL A 482 18.70 -2.49 -42.82
N GLU A 483 18.49 -1.27 -42.34
CA GLU A 483 19.02 -0.82 -41.04
C GLU A 483 18.13 -1.20 -39.86
N TRP A 484 18.73 -1.35 -38.68
CA TRP A 484 17.98 -1.48 -37.44
C TRP A 484 17.29 -0.16 -37.07
N THR A 485 15.99 -0.24 -36.80
CA THR A 485 15.20 0.87 -36.25
C THR A 485 14.51 0.40 -34.98
N TYR A 486 14.14 1.33 -34.09
CA TYR A 486 13.45 0.96 -32.83
C TYR A 486 12.24 0.04 -33.08
N TRP A 487 11.47 0.30 -34.14
CA TRP A 487 10.30 -0.50 -34.50
C TRP A 487 10.68 -1.90 -35.01
N ARG A 488 11.75 -2.03 -35.80
CA ARG A 488 12.24 -3.33 -36.28
C ARG A 488 12.75 -4.19 -35.13
N VAL A 489 13.42 -3.59 -34.15
CA VAL A 489 13.84 -4.30 -32.93
C VAL A 489 12.60 -4.78 -32.15
N GLN A 490 11.62 -3.90 -31.92
CA GLN A 490 10.38 -4.26 -31.22
C GLN A 490 9.63 -5.42 -31.88
N GLN A 491 9.63 -5.48 -33.21
CA GLN A 491 9.02 -6.59 -33.95
C GLN A 491 9.84 -7.89 -33.88
N ALA A 492 11.16 -7.78 -33.89
CA ALA A 492 12.04 -8.94 -33.78
C ALA A 492 11.92 -9.58 -32.38
N LEU A 493 11.74 -8.75 -31.35
CA LEU A 493 11.46 -9.14 -29.96
C LEU A 493 9.99 -9.51 -29.74
N GLY A 494 9.47 -10.41 -30.58
CA GLY A 494 8.14 -11.00 -30.42
C GLY A 494 8.11 -12.10 -29.35
N ARG A 495 6.93 -12.68 -29.12
CA ARG A 495 6.72 -13.80 -28.19
C ARG A 495 7.71 -14.96 -28.46
N GLY A 496 8.42 -15.38 -27.42
CA GLY A 496 9.46 -16.41 -27.45
C GLY A 496 10.84 -15.91 -27.87
N ALA A 497 11.03 -14.62 -28.12
CA ALA A 497 12.37 -14.07 -28.32
C ALA A 497 13.15 -14.09 -26.99
N VAL A 498 14.44 -14.41 -27.06
CA VAL A 498 15.37 -14.44 -25.93
C VAL A 498 16.46 -13.39 -26.18
N PHE A 499 16.79 -12.63 -25.14
CA PHE A 499 17.91 -11.70 -25.10
C PHE A 499 18.86 -12.11 -23.97
N VAL A 500 20.11 -12.40 -24.30
CA VAL A 500 21.14 -12.83 -23.35
C VAL A 500 22.09 -11.69 -23.03
N TYR A 501 22.16 -11.31 -21.75
CA TYR A 501 23.00 -10.20 -21.30
C TYR A 501 24.49 -10.48 -21.50
N GLY A 502 25.23 -9.48 -21.98
CA GLY A 502 26.66 -9.58 -22.24
C GLY A 502 27.04 -10.44 -23.47
N THR A 503 26.05 -10.94 -24.20
CA THR A 503 26.26 -11.68 -25.46
C THR A 503 25.52 -11.03 -26.63
N ASP A 504 24.26 -10.66 -26.43
CA ASP A 504 23.43 -9.99 -27.44
C ASP A 504 23.68 -8.46 -27.45
N ASP A 505 23.30 -7.82 -28.55
CA ASP A 505 23.51 -6.40 -28.78
C ASP A 505 22.59 -5.53 -27.89
N LEU A 506 23.18 -5.02 -26.80
CA LEU A 506 22.51 -4.16 -25.82
C LEU A 506 22.11 -2.80 -26.41
N GLU A 507 22.84 -2.28 -27.40
CA GLU A 507 22.50 -1.01 -28.05
C GLU A 507 21.19 -1.15 -28.83
N LEU A 508 20.99 -2.29 -29.50
CA LEU A 508 19.72 -2.61 -30.17
C LEU A 508 18.57 -2.76 -29.17
N LEU A 509 18.78 -3.46 -28.04
CA LEU A 509 17.75 -3.55 -27.00
C LEU A 509 17.40 -2.15 -26.43
N SER A 510 18.41 -1.32 -26.19
CA SER A 510 18.23 0.06 -25.72
C SER A 510 17.47 0.91 -26.73
N LEU A 511 17.76 0.75 -28.03
CA LEU A 511 17.08 1.43 -29.13
C LEU A 511 15.56 1.19 -29.09
N ALA A 512 15.12 -0.04 -28.78
CA ALA A 512 13.70 -0.39 -28.68
C ALA A 512 12.94 0.36 -27.58
N CYS A 513 13.64 0.77 -26.50
CA CYS A 513 13.05 1.45 -25.34
C CYS A 513 13.09 2.99 -25.44
N THR A 514 13.77 3.57 -26.44
CA THR A 514 14.01 5.03 -26.56
C THR A 514 12.75 5.92 -26.61
N LYS A 515 11.60 5.40 -27.02
CA LYS A 515 10.33 6.17 -27.15
C LYS A 515 9.38 6.02 -25.95
N GLY A 516 9.74 5.26 -24.92
CA GLY A 516 9.03 5.17 -23.62
C GLY A 516 7.61 4.56 -23.63
N ARG A 517 7.03 4.27 -24.80
CA ARG A 517 5.68 3.70 -24.95
C ARG A 517 5.66 2.18 -25.01
N TRP A 518 6.78 1.56 -25.35
CA TRP A 518 6.89 0.11 -25.47
C TRP A 518 7.22 -0.50 -24.11
N ARG A 519 6.32 -1.36 -23.61
CA ARG A 519 6.42 -2.05 -22.31
C ARG A 519 6.10 -3.54 -22.48
N PRO A 520 6.99 -4.29 -23.15
CA PRO A 520 6.73 -5.70 -23.42
C PRO A 520 6.66 -6.49 -22.12
N GLN A 521 5.81 -7.52 -22.09
CA GLN A 521 5.84 -8.50 -21.03
C GLN A 521 7.04 -9.43 -21.26
N VAL A 522 7.80 -9.67 -20.21
CA VAL A 522 9.03 -10.48 -20.24
C VAL A 522 9.11 -11.37 -19.00
N THR A 523 9.75 -12.53 -19.16
CA THR A 523 10.32 -13.29 -18.05
C THR A 523 11.78 -12.87 -17.92
N LEU A 524 12.14 -12.29 -16.78
CA LEU A 524 13.49 -11.89 -16.43
C LEU A 524 14.19 -13.01 -15.66
N ALA A 525 15.33 -13.46 -16.16
CA ALA A 525 16.25 -14.31 -15.40
C ALA A 525 17.24 -13.45 -14.62
N VAL A 526 17.12 -13.40 -13.29
CA VAL A 526 17.88 -12.49 -12.41
C VAL A 526 18.44 -13.23 -11.18
N GLU A 527 19.69 -12.91 -10.80
CA GLU A 527 20.32 -13.41 -9.59
C GLU A 527 19.83 -12.63 -8.35
N LEU A 528 18.94 -13.26 -7.59
CA LEU A 528 18.48 -12.79 -6.29
C LEU A 528 19.54 -13.10 -5.24
N GLN A 529 19.93 -12.12 -4.42
CA GLN A 529 21.08 -12.24 -3.51
C GLN A 529 20.73 -12.95 -2.19
N THR A 530 19.46 -12.92 -1.78
CA THR A 530 19.01 -13.40 -0.46
C THR A 530 18.21 -14.70 -0.54
N GLY A 531 18.33 -15.44 -1.65
CA GLY A 531 17.62 -16.69 -1.93
C GLY A 531 16.23 -16.49 -2.52
N CYS A 532 15.54 -17.56 -2.91
CA CYS A 532 14.15 -17.44 -3.40
C CYS A 532 13.35 -18.69 -3.01
N ARG A 533 12.03 -18.57 -2.85
CA ARG A 533 11.17 -19.69 -2.40
C ARG A 533 11.27 -20.95 -3.28
N ARG A 534 11.72 -20.79 -4.53
CA ARG A 534 11.88 -21.88 -5.49
C ARG A 534 13.10 -22.75 -5.22
N HIS A 535 14.12 -22.24 -4.52
CA HIS A 535 15.32 -22.99 -4.16
C HIS A 535 15.40 -23.16 -2.64
N ARG A 536 15.61 -24.41 -2.17
CA ARG A 536 15.71 -24.71 -0.73
C ARG A 536 17.04 -24.26 -0.12
N ASP A 537 18.08 -24.18 -0.94
CA ASP A 537 19.41 -23.78 -0.48
C ASP A 537 19.45 -22.28 -0.19
N GLN A 538 20.16 -21.89 0.87
CA GLN A 538 20.39 -20.48 1.18
C GLN A 538 21.43 -19.87 0.23
N GLY A 539 21.34 -18.55 0.00
CA GLY A 539 22.30 -17.78 -0.79
C GLY A 539 21.80 -17.35 -2.17
N PRO A 540 22.68 -16.81 -3.04
CA PRO A 540 22.27 -16.17 -4.28
C PRO A 540 21.76 -17.15 -5.34
N HIS A 541 20.58 -16.96 -5.94
CA HIS A 541 20.05 -17.86 -6.99
C HIS A 541 19.56 -17.09 -8.20
N VAL A 542 19.77 -17.64 -9.40
CA VAL A 542 19.13 -17.12 -10.62
C VAL A 542 17.69 -17.61 -10.65
N CYS A 543 16.73 -16.71 -10.46
CA CYS A 543 15.31 -17.02 -10.49
C CYS A 543 14.63 -16.28 -11.65
N GLU A 544 13.59 -16.89 -12.21
CA GLU A 544 12.76 -16.29 -13.25
C GLU A 544 11.60 -15.50 -12.65
N VAL A 545 11.48 -14.23 -13.04
CA VAL A 545 10.45 -13.29 -12.56
C VAL A 545 9.71 -12.70 -13.74
N ASP A 546 8.38 -12.72 -13.68
CA ASP A 546 7.53 -12.19 -14.74
C ASP A 546 7.19 -10.73 -14.49
N GLY A 547 7.12 -9.94 -15.55
CA GLY A 547 6.86 -8.52 -15.45
C GLY A 547 6.96 -7.78 -16.77
N HIS A 548 7.09 -6.46 -16.69
CA HIS A 548 7.25 -5.59 -17.83
C HIS A 548 8.61 -4.90 -17.84
N LEU A 549 9.22 -4.86 -19.01
CA LEU A 549 10.39 -4.03 -19.25
C LEU A 549 9.94 -2.57 -19.42
N SER A 550 10.44 -1.67 -18.58
CA SER A 550 10.12 -0.24 -18.63
C SER A 550 11.21 0.58 -19.31
N THR A 551 12.48 0.37 -18.94
CA THR A 551 13.64 1.11 -19.47
C THR A 551 14.88 0.24 -19.54
N VAL A 552 15.79 0.60 -20.44
CA VAL A 552 17.14 0.03 -20.55
C VAL A 552 18.10 1.21 -20.56
N ASN A 553 19.00 1.27 -19.57
CA ASN A 553 19.98 2.32 -19.45
C ASN A 553 21.23 2.00 -20.29
N PRO A 554 22.03 3.01 -20.68
CA PRO A 554 23.27 2.78 -21.44
C PRO A 554 24.31 1.90 -20.74
N ASP A 555 24.28 1.83 -19.40
CA ASP A 555 25.12 0.95 -18.59
C ASP A 555 24.57 -0.49 -18.50
N GLY A 556 23.46 -0.77 -19.18
CA GLY A 556 22.75 -2.04 -19.18
C GLY A 556 21.84 -2.27 -17.98
N ALA A 557 21.70 -1.31 -17.07
CA ALA A 557 20.71 -1.43 -16.00
C ALA A 557 19.29 -1.38 -16.57
N LEU A 558 18.40 -2.23 -16.04
CA LEU A 558 17.01 -2.31 -16.45
C LEU A 558 16.09 -1.63 -15.44
N GLY A 559 15.09 -0.91 -15.92
CA GLY A 559 13.87 -0.65 -15.16
C GLY A 559 12.89 -1.78 -15.45
N PHE A 560 12.64 -2.64 -14.47
CA PHE A 560 11.73 -3.79 -14.58
C PHE A 560 10.58 -3.65 -13.60
N THR A 561 9.35 -3.80 -14.05
CA THR A 561 8.16 -3.78 -13.17
C THR A 561 7.64 -5.21 -13.06
N PRO A 562 7.92 -5.93 -11.94
CA PRO A 562 7.33 -7.24 -11.70
C PRO A 562 5.80 -7.21 -11.83
N ASP A 563 5.19 -8.30 -12.29
CA ASP A 563 3.73 -8.36 -12.49
C ASP A 563 2.97 -8.11 -11.17
N GLU A 564 3.57 -8.44 -10.03
CA GLU A 564 2.98 -8.19 -8.71
C GLU A 564 3.08 -6.73 -8.25
N LEU A 565 3.91 -5.89 -8.88
CA LEU A 565 4.21 -4.52 -8.43
C LEU A 565 3.69 -3.45 -9.39
N GLU A 566 3.43 -2.27 -8.84
CA GLU A 566 3.10 -1.07 -9.65
C GLU A 566 4.34 -0.32 -10.11
N ASP A 567 5.33 -0.20 -9.22
CA ASP A 567 6.51 0.63 -9.43
C ASP A 567 7.67 -0.18 -10.04
N PRO A 568 8.42 0.41 -10.99
CA PRO A 568 9.59 -0.25 -11.57
C PRO A 568 10.73 -0.35 -10.55
N VAL A 569 11.45 -1.48 -10.62
CA VAL A 569 12.66 -1.76 -9.85
C VAL A 569 13.88 -1.63 -10.78
N PRO A 570 14.88 -0.80 -10.43
CA PRO A 570 16.14 -0.75 -11.15
C PRO A 570 16.99 -1.98 -10.84
N ILE A 571 17.42 -2.71 -11.86
CA ILE A 571 18.21 -3.93 -11.76
C ILE A 571 19.51 -3.75 -12.56
N PRO A 572 20.69 -3.76 -11.92
CA PRO A 572 21.95 -3.60 -12.64
C PRO A 572 22.25 -4.79 -13.56
N ALA A 573 22.89 -4.52 -14.70
CA ALA A 573 23.24 -5.52 -15.72
C ALA A 573 23.96 -6.76 -15.16
N ALA A 574 24.78 -6.58 -14.12
CA ALA A 574 25.58 -7.65 -13.51
C ALA A 574 24.74 -8.77 -12.87
N TYR A 575 23.49 -8.49 -12.51
CA TYR A 575 22.58 -9.45 -11.87
C TYR A 575 21.67 -10.15 -12.88
N ILE A 576 21.68 -9.72 -14.15
CA ILE A 576 20.75 -10.19 -15.16
C ILE A 576 21.43 -11.24 -16.03
N ALA A 577 20.80 -12.40 -16.16
CA ALA A 577 21.20 -13.42 -17.13
C ALA A 577 20.59 -13.15 -18.50
N GLY A 578 19.28 -12.90 -18.56
CA GLY A 578 18.59 -12.64 -19.82
C GLY A 578 17.12 -12.30 -19.66
N LEU A 579 16.47 -12.07 -20.79
CA LEU A 579 15.04 -11.77 -20.93
C LEU A 579 14.41 -12.72 -21.93
N THR A 580 13.21 -13.22 -21.63
CA THR A 580 12.37 -13.95 -22.57
C THR A 580 11.07 -13.18 -22.80
N PHE A 581 10.77 -12.80 -24.04
CA PHE A 581 9.63 -11.97 -24.40
C PHE A 581 8.35 -12.82 -24.51
N ARG A 582 7.22 -12.32 -23.98
CA ARG A 582 5.95 -13.07 -23.88
C ARG A 582 4.87 -12.62 -24.86
#